data_AF-A0A2J6RGK0-F1
#
_entry.id   AF-A0A2J6RGK0-F1
#
_cell.length_a   1.000
_cell.length_b   1.000
_cell.length_c   1.000
_cell.angle_alpha   90.00
_cell.angle_beta   90.00
_cell.angle_gamma   90.00
#
_symmetry.space_group_name_H-M   'P 1'
#
loop_
_entity.id
_entity.type
_entity.pdbx_description
1 polymer ?
#
loop_
_entity_poly.entity_id
_entity_poly.type
_entity_poly.pdbx_seq_one_letter_code
_entity_poly.pdbx_strand_id
1 'polypeptide(L)'
;MDQFAGPSRGITPQVREHSSSVWEGLRDQITQLHSVQGKPLSEVMGIIETEHGFVASLRQYKIKISEWHVGKNIKGDEYKFIAQTQAKRAQEEKDTNFRVRGREVPPEKIARAVKRQKLSDQELVAMPSICK
;
A
#
# COMPACT_ATOMS: atom_id res chain seq x y z
N MET A 1 -59.72 14.33 8.81
CA MET A 1 -59.30 14.45 7.40
C MET A 1 -58.66 15.83 7.28
N ASP A 2 -57.36 16.08 7.23
CA ASP A 2 -56.19 15.28 6.85
C ASP A 2 -54.93 15.87 7.52
N GLN A 3 -54.04 14.99 8.00
CA GLN A 3 -52.70 15.31 8.47
C GLN A 3 -51.76 15.48 7.26
N PHE A 4 -51.37 16.70 6.93
CA PHE A 4 -50.27 16.91 5.98
C PHE A 4 -48.93 16.75 6.71
N ALA A 5 -48.37 15.54 6.59
CA ALA A 5 -47.00 15.24 6.98
C ALA A 5 -46.02 16.12 6.17
N GLY A 6 -45.20 16.91 6.88
CA GLY A 6 -44.13 17.69 6.27
C GLY A 6 -43.02 16.80 5.71
N PRO A 7 -42.28 17.25 4.68
CA PRO A 7 -41.24 16.46 4.04
C PRO A 7 -40.09 16.21 5.02
N SER A 8 -39.80 14.93 5.27
CA SER A 8 -38.62 14.48 5.99
C SER A 8 -37.38 14.94 5.21
N ARG A 9 -36.62 15.88 5.80
CA ARG A 9 -35.30 16.27 5.29
C ARG A 9 -34.42 15.03 5.36
N GLY A 10 -34.13 14.44 4.21
CA GLY A 10 -33.13 13.38 4.11
C GLY A 10 -31.83 13.89 4.72
N ILE A 11 -31.35 13.21 5.76
CA ILE A 11 -30.00 13.36 6.28
C ILE A 11 -29.08 12.86 5.16
N THR A 12 -28.59 13.76 4.32
CA THR A 12 -27.50 13.45 3.42
C THR A 12 -26.30 13.02 4.29
N PRO A 13 -25.65 11.88 3.99
CA PRO A 13 -24.46 11.49 4.71
C PRO A 13 -23.41 12.57 4.47
N GLN A 14 -23.17 13.37 5.50
CA GLN A 14 -22.07 14.32 5.60
C GLN A 14 -20.81 13.56 5.12
N VAL A 15 -20.23 14.00 4.00
CA VAL A 15 -18.91 13.52 3.59
C VAL A 15 -17.97 13.99 4.70
N ARG A 16 -17.76 13.13 5.71
CA ARG A 16 -16.84 13.41 6.80
C ARG A 16 -15.45 13.41 6.18
N GLU A 17 -15.01 14.59 5.75
CA GLU A 17 -13.61 14.82 5.43
C GLU A 17 -12.83 14.60 6.73
N HIS A 18 -12.26 13.40 6.86
CA HIS A 18 -11.41 13.07 7.99
C HIS A 18 -10.11 13.87 7.85
N SER A 19 -9.77 14.66 8.86
CA SER A 19 -8.51 15.40 8.87
C SER A 19 -7.33 14.43 8.79
N SER A 20 -6.24 14.87 8.17
CA SER A 20 -4.99 14.10 8.07
C SER A 20 -4.50 13.64 9.45
N SER A 21 -4.66 14.47 10.47
CA SER A 21 -4.23 14.19 11.84
C SER A 21 -4.90 12.93 12.43
N VAL A 22 -6.20 12.72 12.17
CA VAL A 22 -6.92 11.52 12.64
C VAL A 22 -6.36 10.27 11.94
N TRP A 23 -6.12 10.36 10.64
CA TRP A 23 -5.52 9.26 9.87
C TRP A 23 -4.12 8.91 10.36
N GLU A 24 -3.31 9.92 10.70
CA GLU A 24 -1.96 9.71 11.22
C GLU A 24 -1.97 9.06 12.60
N GLY A 25 -2.91 9.43 13.48
CA GLY A 25 -3.11 8.75 14.76
C GLY A 25 -3.47 7.27 14.60
N LEU A 26 -4.27 6.93 13.58
CA LEU A 26 -4.66 5.55 13.28
C LEU A 26 -3.65 4.80 12.40
N ARG A 27 -2.62 5.47 11.88
CA ARG A 27 -1.67 4.90 10.92
C ARG A 27 -0.97 3.67 11.47
N ASP A 28 -0.52 3.72 12.72
CA ASP A 28 0.22 2.62 13.33
C ASP A 28 -0.65 1.38 13.47
N GLN A 29 -1.86 1.53 14.01
CA GLN A 29 -2.81 0.42 14.14
C GLN A 29 -3.24 -0.14 12.79
N ILE A 30 -3.58 0.71 11.80
CA ILE A 30 -3.91 0.26 10.44
C ILE A 30 -2.73 -0.51 9.84
N THR A 31 -1.50 -0.02 10.03
CA THR A 31 -0.29 -0.65 9.53
C THR A 31 -0.04 -2.00 10.21
N GLN A 32 -0.22 -2.09 11.52
CA GLN A 32 -0.05 -3.32 12.28
C GLN A 32 -1.08 -4.36 11.85
N LEU A 33 -2.36 -4.00 11.79
CA LEU A 33 -3.44 -4.90 11.41
C LEU A 33 -3.28 -5.40 9.95
N HIS A 34 -2.97 -4.49 9.03
CA HIS A 34 -2.88 -4.82 7.60
C HIS A 34 -1.55 -5.47 7.20
N SER A 35 -0.41 -4.99 7.71
CA SER A 35 0.93 -5.44 7.30
C SER A 35 1.46 -6.59 8.13
N VAL A 36 1.33 -6.50 9.46
CA VAL A 36 1.90 -7.48 10.40
C VAL A 36 0.94 -8.65 10.60
N GLN A 37 -0.33 -8.35 10.91
CA GLN A 37 -1.35 -9.38 11.12
C GLN A 37 -1.96 -9.90 9.81
N GLY A 38 -1.72 -9.21 8.68
CA GLY A 38 -2.15 -9.65 7.35
C GLY A 38 -3.67 -9.62 7.13
N LYS A 39 -4.42 -8.89 7.96
CA LYS A 39 -5.88 -8.86 7.91
C LYS A 39 -6.39 -8.18 6.62
N PRO A 40 -7.51 -8.67 6.05
CA PRO A 40 -8.13 -8.03 4.90
C PRO A 40 -8.68 -6.65 5.30
N LEU A 41 -8.76 -5.74 4.33
CA LEU A 41 -9.10 -4.36 4.60
C LEU A 41 -10.52 -4.18 5.18
N SER A 42 -11.46 -5.08 4.88
CA SER A 42 -12.79 -5.07 5.50
C SER A 42 -12.73 -5.33 7.00
N GLU A 43 -11.86 -6.24 7.43
CA GLU A 43 -11.68 -6.55 8.86
C GLU A 43 -10.97 -5.42 9.57
N VAL A 44 -9.95 -4.82 8.95
CA VAL A 44 -9.27 -3.62 9.48
C VAL A 44 -10.27 -2.48 9.71
N MET A 45 -11.18 -2.23 8.76
CA MET A 45 -12.22 -1.22 8.91
C MET A 45 -13.16 -1.51 10.08
N GLY A 46 -13.64 -2.76 10.21
CA GLY A 46 -14.53 -3.14 11.32
C GLY A 46 -13.87 -2.99 12.68
N ILE A 47 -12.57 -3.32 12.79
CA ILE A 47 -11.80 -3.15 14.02
C ILE A 47 -11.65 -1.67 14.36
N ILE A 48 -11.23 -0.85 13.40
CA ILE A 48 -11.05 0.60 13.62
C ILE A 48 -12.38 1.30 13.93
N GLU A 49 -13.48 0.87 13.31
CA GLU A 49 -14.82 1.35 13.65
C GLU A 49 -15.23 0.96 15.07
N THR A 50 -14.92 -0.26 15.51
CA THR A 50 -15.28 -0.75 16.86
C THR A 50 -14.42 -0.11 17.96
N GLU A 51 -13.11 0.02 17.73
CA GLU A 51 -12.17 0.54 18.74
C GLU A 51 -12.16 2.07 18.82
N HIS A 52 -12.31 2.76 17.68
CA HIS A 52 -12.16 4.23 17.60
C HIS A 52 -13.42 4.97 17.18
N GLY A 53 -14.50 4.25 16.83
CA GLY A 53 -15.70 4.87 16.25
C GLY A 53 -15.44 5.52 14.88
N PHE A 54 -14.35 5.14 14.21
CA PHE A 54 -13.91 5.79 12.98
C PHE A 54 -14.48 5.08 11.76
N VAL A 55 -15.50 5.69 11.16
CA VAL A 55 -16.18 5.20 9.95
C VAL A 55 -15.60 5.89 8.72
N ALA A 56 -14.89 5.16 7.86
CA ALA A 56 -14.41 5.66 6.58
C ALA A 56 -14.60 4.62 5.46
N SER A 57 -14.63 5.09 4.21
CA SER A 57 -14.84 4.22 3.05
C SER A 57 -13.61 3.37 2.71
N LEU A 58 -13.85 2.18 2.15
CA LEU A 58 -12.79 1.29 1.65
C LEU A 58 -11.83 2.01 0.70
N ARG A 59 -12.34 2.94 -0.12
CA ARG A 59 -11.53 3.74 -1.05
C ARG A 59 -10.55 4.64 -0.29
N GLN A 60 -10.99 5.30 0.79
CA GLN A 60 -10.12 6.16 1.60
C GLN A 60 -9.00 5.36 2.27
N TYR A 61 -9.33 4.19 2.84
CA TYR A 61 -8.31 3.29 3.40
C TYR A 61 -7.28 2.85 2.36
N LYS A 62 -7.73 2.48 1.14
CA LYS A 62 -6.80 2.10 0.05
C LYS A 62 -5.87 3.25 -0.34
N ILE A 63 -6.39 4.47 -0.42
CA ILE A 63 -5.60 5.67 -0.71
C ILE A 63 -4.55 5.87 0.40
N LYS A 64 -4.97 5.85 1.68
CA LYS A 64 -4.08 6.06 2.82
C LYS A 64 -2.99 4.99 2.94
N ILE A 65 -3.34 3.72 2.76
CA ILE A 65 -2.34 2.63 2.75
C ILE A 65 -1.34 2.79 1.60
N SER A 66 -1.80 3.28 0.44
CA SER A 66 -0.92 3.57 -0.69
C SER A 66 0.00 4.76 -0.41
N GLU A 67 -0.52 5.85 0.19
CA GLU A 67 0.25 7.02 0.61
C GLU A 67 1.31 6.65 1.67
N TRP A 68 0.97 5.81 2.63
CA TRP A 68 1.90 5.36 3.67
C TRP A 68 2.88 4.28 3.20
N HIS A 69 2.75 3.81 1.95
CA HIS A 69 3.59 2.75 1.40
C HIS A 69 3.55 1.45 2.23
N VAL A 70 2.40 1.13 2.83
CA VAL A 70 2.18 -0.07 3.67
C VAL A 70 1.47 -1.19 2.88
N GLY A 71 1.35 -1.01 1.57
CA GLY A 71 0.78 -2.02 0.69
C GLY A 71 1.59 -3.32 0.73
N LYS A 72 0.87 -4.46 0.66
CA LYS A 72 1.46 -5.81 0.60
C LYS A 72 2.24 -6.10 -0.69
N ASN A 73 2.10 -5.26 -1.71
CA ASN A 73 2.69 -5.45 -3.02
C ASN A 73 3.86 -4.48 -3.24
N ILE A 74 4.96 -5.03 -3.75
CA ILE A 74 6.13 -4.27 -4.19
C ILE A 74 5.79 -3.60 -5.51
N LYS A 75 6.00 -2.27 -5.59
CA LYS A 75 5.68 -1.50 -6.79
C LYS A 75 6.66 -1.83 -7.92
N GLY A 76 6.28 -1.53 -9.16
CA GLY A 76 7.12 -1.76 -10.34
C GLY A 76 8.48 -1.07 -10.23
N ASP A 77 8.51 0.16 -9.69
CA ASP A 77 9.75 0.92 -9.50
C ASP A 77 10.65 0.33 -8.41
N GLU A 78 10.06 -0.20 -7.33
CA GLU A 78 10.82 -0.94 -6.30
C GLU A 78 11.43 -2.21 -6.90
N TYR A 79 10.69 -2.95 -7.73
CA TYR A 79 11.24 -4.09 -8.47
C TYR A 79 12.35 -3.70 -9.44
N LYS A 80 12.25 -2.56 -10.12
CA LYS A 80 13.34 -2.05 -10.98
C LYS A 80 14.61 -1.82 -10.17
N PHE A 81 14.51 -1.13 -9.04
CA PHE A 81 15.66 -0.86 -8.18
C PHE A 81 16.33 -2.14 -7.68
N ILE A 82 15.53 -3.12 -7.26
CA ILE A 82 16.01 -4.44 -6.84
C ILE A 82 16.70 -5.16 -8.01
N ALA A 83 16.08 -5.17 -9.19
CA ALA A 83 16.63 -5.81 -10.38
C ALA A 83 17.95 -5.17 -10.84
N GLN A 84 18.05 -3.83 -10.80
CA GLN A 84 19.31 -3.12 -11.07
C GLN A 84 20.41 -3.52 -10.09
N THR A 85 20.07 -3.55 -8.79
CA THR A 85 21.02 -3.96 -7.76
C THR A 85 21.45 -5.42 -7.95
N GLN A 86 20.52 -6.31 -8.31
CA GLN A 86 20.79 -7.71 -8.58
C GLN A 86 21.71 -7.88 -9.81
N ALA A 87 21.43 -7.19 -10.92
CA ALA A 87 22.24 -7.26 -12.13
C ALA A 87 23.67 -6.76 -11.90
N LYS A 88 23.83 -5.67 -11.13
CA LYS A 88 25.16 -5.17 -10.74
C LYS A 88 25.94 -6.16 -9.88
N ARG A 89 25.29 -6.78 -8.89
CA ARG A 89 25.94 -7.74 -7.98
C ARG A 89 26.20 -9.10 -8.62
N ALA A 90 25.41 -9.49 -9.61
CA ALA A 90 25.67 -10.68 -10.41
C ALA A 90 27.00 -10.57 -11.17
N GLN A 91 27.37 -9.36 -11.62
CA GLN A 91 28.70 -9.10 -12.20
C GLN A 91 29.83 -9.26 -11.17
N GLU A 92 29.54 -9.14 -9.88
CA GLU A 92 30.46 -9.35 -8.76
C GLU A 92 30.39 -10.77 -8.17
N GLU A 93 29.63 -11.69 -8.79
CA GLU A 93 29.41 -13.08 -8.34
C GLU A 93 28.84 -13.20 -6.90
N LYS A 94 28.06 -12.21 -6.46
CA LYS A 94 27.43 -12.20 -5.13
C LYS A 94 25.95 -12.52 -5.20
N ASP A 95 25.53 -13.62 -4.56
CA ASP A 95 24.12 -13.86 -4.29
C ASP A 95 23.62 -12.86 -3.24
N THR A 96 22.41 -12.32 -3.42
CA THR A 96 21.86 -11.28 -2.56
C THR A 96 20.40 -11.54 -2.25
N ASN A 97 20.10 -11.71 -0.97
CA ASN A 97 18.74 -11.69 -0.45
C ASN A 97 18.26 -10.23 -0.31
N PHE A 98 17.18 -9.88 -1.02
CA PHE A 98 16.54 -8.57 -0.90
C PHE A 98 15.41 -8.61 0.13
N ARG A 99 15.33 -7.55 0.94
CA ARG A 99 14.21 -7.31 1.86
C ARG A 99 13.56 -5.97 1.54
N VAL A 100 12.26 -5.99 1.27
CA VAL A 100 11.45 -4.79 1.07
C VAL A 100 10.39 -4.74 2.16
N ARG A 101 10.40 -3.65 2.94
CA ARG A 101 9.43 -3.42 4.04
C ARG A 101 9.35 -4.61 5.01
N GLY A 102 10.52 -5.16 5.38
CA GLY A 102 10.64 -6.30 6.28
C GLY A 102 10.27 -7.66 5.67
N ARG A 103 9.92 -7.72 4.37
CA ARG A 103 9.56 -8.97 3.67
C ARG A 103 10.66 -9.37 2.69
N GLU A 104 11.02 -10.64 2.71
CA GLU A 104 11.99 -11.20 1.77
C GLU A 104 11.39 -11.26 0.36
N VAL A 105 12.17 -10.81 -0.61
CA VAL A 105 11.80 -10.81 -2.03
C VAL A 105 12.53 -11.97 -2.68
N PRO A 106 11.84 -13.08 -2.98
CA PRO A 106 12.47 -14.21 -3.65
C PRO A 106 12.93 -13.81 -5.06
N PRO A 107 14.06 -14.34 -5.53
CA PRO A 107 14.65 -13.97 -6.82
C PRO A 107 13.69 -14.23 -8.00
N GLU A 108 12.86 -15.26 -7.91
CA GLU A 108 11.83 -15.55 -8.92
C GLU A 108 10.82 -14.40 -9.11
N LYS A 109 10.45 -13.69 -8.02
CA LYS A 109 9.55 -12.53 -8.14
C LYS A 109 10.21 -11.37 -8.85
N ILE A 110 11.52 -11.19 -8.64
CA ILE A 110 12.33 -10.18 -9.31
C ILE A 110 12.40 -10.51 -10.81
N ALA A 111 12.76 -11.75 -11.16
CA ALA A 111 12.82 -12.20 -12.55
C ALA A 111 11.49 -12.04 -13.29
N ARG A 112 10.36 -12.40 -12.66
CA ARG A 112 9.02 -12.17 -13.22
C ARG A 112 8.73 -10.68 -13.43
N ALA A 113 9.20 -9.81 -12.56
CA ALA A 113 9.00 -8.36 -12.68
C ALA A 113 9.82 -7.77 -13.83
N VAL A 114 11.09 -8.15 -13.96
CA VAL A 114 11.97 -7.78 -15.09
C VAL A 114 11.35 -8.19 -16.42
N LYS A 115 10.89 -9.45 -16.51
CA LYS A 115 10.23 -9.98 -17.71
C LYS A 115 8.98 -9.18 -18.11
N ARG A 116 8.16 -8.75 -17.14
CA ARG A 116 6.99 -7.91 -17.40
C ARG A 116 7.36 -6.52 -17.91
N GLN A 117 8.48 -5.98 -17.45
CA GLN A 117 8.96 -4.65 -17.83
C GLN A 117 9.79 -4.65 -19.12
N LYS A 118 10.07 -5.84 -19.68
CA LYS A 118 10.89 -6.04 -20.89
C LYS A 118 12.29 -5.41 -20.79
N LEU A 119 12.82 -5.30 -19.58
CA LEU A 119 14.15 -4.76 -19.34
C LEU A 119 15.17 -5.87 -19.53
N SER A 120 16.23 -5.57 -20.28
CA SER A 120 17.41 -6.45 -20.38
C SER A 120 18.38 -6.22 -19.22
N ASP A 121 19.18 -7.21 -18.87
CA ASP A 121 20.21 -7.07 -17.83
C ASP A 121 21.19 -5.93 -18.14
N GLN A 122 21.50 -5.73 -19.43
CA GLN A 122 22.36 -4.64 -19.89
C GLN A 122 21.73 -3.25 -19.65
N GLU A 123 20.42 -3.10 -19.85
CA GLU A 123 19.71 -1.85 -19.56
C GLU A 123 19.58 -1.60 -18.06
N LEU A 124 19.41 -2.64 -17.25
CA LEU A 124 19.35 -2.51 -15.80
C LEU A 124 20.68 -2.01 -15.21
N VAL A 125 21.82 -2.47 -15.74
CA VAL A 125 23.14 -2.01 -15.28
C VAL A 125 23.47 -0.60 -15.80
N ALA A 126 22.99 -0.23 -16.99
CA ALA A 126 23.24 1.07 -17.61
C ALA A 126 22.38 2.21 -17.04
N MET A 127 21.26 1.91 -16.36
CA MET A 127 20.39 2.94 -15.80
C MET A 127 21.02 3.58 -14.54
N PRO A 128 21.11 4.92 -14.46
CA PRO A 128 21.57 5.58 -13.26
C PRO A 128 20.59 5.30 -12.11
N SER A 129 21.13 4.85 -10.99
CA SER A 129 20.36 4.68 -9.76
C SER A 129 19.83 6.05 -9.34
N ILE A 130 18.54 6.30 -9.53
CA ILE A 130 17.88 7.48 -8.96
C ILE A 130 17.75 7.19 -7.47
N CYS A 131 18.79 7.56 -6.72
CA CYS A 131 18.70 7.75 -5.28
C CYS A 131 17.76 8.95 -5.08
N LYS A 132 16.59 8.71 -4.49
CA LYS A 132 15.61 9.73 -4.16
C LYS A 132 15.70 10.05 -2.67
#